data_AF-A0A959TQQ7-F1
#
_entry.id   AF-A0A959TQQ7-F1
#
_cell.length_a   1.000
_cell.length_b   1.000
_cell.length_c   1.000
_cell.angle_alpha   90.00
_cell.angle_beta   90.00
_cell.angle_gamma   90.00
#
_symmetry.space_group_name_H-M   'P 1'
#
loop_
_entity.id
_entity.type
_entity.pdbx_description
1 polymer ?
#
loop_
_entity_poly.entity_id
_entity_poly.type
_entity_poly.pdbx_seq_one_letter_code
_entity_poly.pdbx_strand_id
1 'polypeptide(L)'
;MASGKLSPRQKMINMMYLVLTALLALNVSKEILESFVTVNNGLEMTKATLKEKMDQTYQTFKQYASENQAKYGAAYAQASGIQTSATELIKYIDQTKAEVIAKTEGRPVEEVYANDTVINLKLIEKKDNYDVITEVMIGPDETSPKEGDYTALDLRTKMEAFRDKLLAAVGQNNSTLAQNIQTTFSFPKEKEAGSTGAEVSWETKNFYHVPLAAGVTILSKLQGDIRNMENETVNYLLGNVEQKSFKFNTLTPIVKPLSSYVSVGGKYQAEIFMGAYDDQNPPEVYICGPGATIDTLKKEIIGDAIKLDMAGAKAQLEQAATHAGLNTVRGIIKFHPVGGEEETRIFETTYEVAQPNLVVSPTKMNVFYRGVDNPVSISVSGYSDKDIQPSMSNGSLAKTGEGWVVRPGKDLKAVVSATVTNPDGSKKTMQGMEFRVKNVPNPVPYFGGKSTSDETIKKAELTAAQGVIAKMVDFEFDLKFDVVEFKMTMIVSGTPIEKITKGPALSSDMKEMIAKAKPGQKVYIEGIKAKGPDGTIRSLGSLAFKVV
;
A
#
# COMPACT_ATOMS: atom_id res chain seq x y z
N MET A 1 50.71 20.42 -78.24
CA MET A 1 50.11 21.18 -79.37
C MET A 1 50.84 22.51 -79.55
N ALA A 2 52.04 22.49 -80.15
CA ALA A 2 52.76 23.67 -80.65
C ALA A 2 53.98 23.25 -81.53
N SER A 3 53.84 22.20 -82.35
CA SER A 3 54.93 21.71 -83.22
C SER A 3 54.64 22.03 -84.68
N GLY A 4 54.56 23.32 -84.99
CA GLY A 4 54.43 23.84 -86.35
C GLY A 4 54.76 25.33 -86.34
N LYS A 5 55.38 25.85 -87.42
CA LYS A 5 55.71 27.28 -87.60
C LYS A 5 54.42 28.14 -87.69
N LEU A 6 53.71 28.27 -86.59
CA LEU A 6 52.57 29.18 -86.42
C LEU A 6 53.10 30.61 -86.28
N SER A 7 52.42 31.56 -86.93
CA SER A 7 52.77 32.98 -86.80
C SER A 7 52.63 33.43 -85.32
N PRO A 8 53.38 34.45 -84.87
CA PRO A 8 53.28 34.96 -83.49
C PRO A 8 51.83 35.28 -83.08
N ARG A 9 51.00 35.77 -84.01
CA ARG A 9 49.57 36.01 -83.81
C ARG A 9 48.80 34.73 -83.52
N GLN A 10 49.04 33.64 -84.24
CA GLN A 10 48.39 32.35 -83.98
C GLN A 10 48.87 31.70 -82.69
N LYS A 11 50.13 31.89 -82.28
CA LYS A 11 50.61 31.45 -80.97
C LYS A 11 49.90 32.19 -79.83
N MET A 12 49.71 33.50 -79.96
CA MET A 12 48.93 34.28 -78.98
C MET A 12 47.47 33.84 -78.93
N ILE A 13 46.82 33.62 -80.08
CA ILE A 13 45.44 33.13 -80.13
C ILE A 13 45.33 31.74 -79.49
N ASN A 14 46.26 30.82 -79.80
CA ASN A 14 46.25 29.48 -79.24
C ASN A 14 46.53 29.49 -77.73
N MET A 15 47.42 30.35 -77.24
CA MET A 15 47.64 30.55 -75.81
C MET A 15 46.42 31.14 -75.12
N MET A 16 45.76 32.13 -75.74
CA MET A 16 44.53 32.69 -75.21
C MET A 16 43.40 31.65 -75.18
N TYR A 17 43.29 30.79 -76.22
CA TYR A 17 42.31 29.72 -76.27
C TYR A 17 42.61 28.63 -75.22
N LEU A 18 43.88 28.30 -74.99
CA LEU A 18 44.29 27.37 -73.92
C LEU A 18 43.98 27.94 -72.53
N VAL A 19 44.27 29.23 -72.31
CA VAL A 19 43.95 29.92 -71.05
C VAL A 19 42.45 30.02 -70.86
N LEU A 20 41.66 30.39 -71.88
CA LEU A 20 40.20 30.45 -71.80
C LEU A 20 39.58 29.06 -71.59
N THR A 21 40.10 28.02 -72.25
CA THR A 21 39.63 26.64 -72.07
C THR A 21 39.99 26.14 -70.67
N ALA A 22 41.18 26.48 -70.15
CA ALA A 22 41.58 26.18 -68.77
C ALA A 22 40.70 26.93 -67.75
N LEU A 23 40.39 28.21 -67.98
CA LEU A 23 39.49 29.00 -67.12
C LEU A 23 38.06 28.46 -67.14
N LEU A 24 37.55 28.04 -68.30
CA LEU A 24 36.24 27.38 -68.41
C LEU A 24 36.22 26.02 -67.73
N ALA A 25 37.34 25.28 -67.76
CA ALA A 25 37.46 23.98 -67.09
C ALA A 25 37.65 24.10 -65.57
N LEU A 26 38.19 25.21 -65.08
CA LEU A 26 38.33 25.52 -63.64
C LEU A 26 37.01 25.98 -63.02
N ASN A 27 36.11 26.57 -63.80
CA ASN A 27 34.82 27.02 -63.31
C ASN A 27 33.82 25.86 -63.24
N VAL A 28 33.18 25.71 -62.08
CA VAL A 28 32.11 24.73 -61.89
C VAL A 28 30.88 25.11 -62.70
N SER A 29 30.21 24.14 -63.34
CA SER A 29 29.01 24.41 -64.12
C SER A 29 27.88 24.99 -63.25
N LYS A 30 27.11 25.93 -63.80
CA LYS A 30 26.00 26.58 -63.09
C LYS A 30 24.94 25.57 -62.61
N GLU A 31 24.69 24.52 -63.39
CA GLU A 31 23.75 23.45 -63.07
C GLU A 31 24.19 22.64 -61.83
N ILE A 32 25.49 22.41 -61.66
CA ILE A 32 26.04 21.76 -60.46
C ILE A 32 25.88 22.67 -59.23
N LEU A 33 26.11 23.97 -59.37
CA LEU A 33 25.92 24.93 -58.27
C LEU A 33 24.44 25.03 -57.85
N GLU A 34 23.50 25.03 -58.79
CA GLU A 34 22.06 24.97 -58.50
C GLU A 34 21.64 23.66 -57.82
N SER A 35 22.31 22.56 -58.12
CA SER A 35 22.11 21.28 -57.42
C SER A 35 22.52 21.40 -55.94
N PHE A 36 23.64 22.05 -55.62
CA PHE A 36 24.02 22.33 -54.23
C PHE A 36 23.00 23.22 -53.51
N VAL A 37 22.45 24.24 -54.17
CA VAL A 37 21.36 25.05 -53.61
C VAL A 37 20.16 24.18 -53.24
N THR A 38 19.77 23.25 -54.13
CA THR A 38 18.63 22.35 -53.91
C THR A 38 18.89 21.41 -52.73
N VAL A 39 20.07 20.81 -52.66
CA VAL A 39 20.47 19.93 -51.55
C VAL A 39 20.50 20.69 -50.23
N ASN A 40 21.09 21.89 -50.19
CA ASN A 40 21.13 22.71 -48.99
C ASN A 40 19.73 23.06 -48.49
N ASN A 41 18.80 23.43 -49.36
CA ASN A 41 17.42 23.72 -48.96
C ASN A 41 16.73 22.48 -48.34
N GLY A 42 16.98 21.28 -48.87
CA GLY A 42 16.51 20.04 -48.28
C GLY A 42 17.10 19.76 -46.89
N LEU A 43 18.40 20.04 -46.71
CA LEU A 43 19.08 19.91 -45.41
C LEU A 43 18.56 20.93 -44.38
N GLU A 44 18.34 22.18 -44.78
CA GLU A 44 17.76 23.22 -43.92
C GLU A 44 16.32 22.88 -43.49
N MET A 45 15.50 22.35 -44.40
CA MET A 45 14.16 21.85 -44.07
C MET A 45 14.21 20.67 -43.10
N THR A 46 15.14 19.74 -43.32
CA THR A 46 15.35 18.59 -42.42
C THR A 46 15.79 19.06 -41.04
N LYS A 47 16.72 20.03 -40.97
CA LYS A 47 17.19 20.65 -39.72
C LYS A 47 16.03 21.30 -38.95
N ALA A 48 15.17 22.05 -39.63
CA ALA A 48 13.99 22.67 -39.01
C ALA A 48 13.02 21.63 -38.45
N THR A 49 12.73 20.58 -39.24
CA THR A 49 11.85 19.48 -38.82
C THR A 49 12.40 18.73 -37.60
N LEU A 50 13.71 18.44 -37.59
CA LEU A 50 14.38 17.79 -36.46
C LEU A 50 14.36 18.69 -35.22
N LYS A 51 14.54 20.00 -35.39
CA LYS A 51 14.44 20.95 -34.29
C LYS A 51 13.05 20.93 -33.65
N GLU A 52 11.98 20.98 -34.43
CA GLU A 52 10.60 20.93 -33.90
C GLU A 52 10.35 19.63 -33.13
N LYS A 53 10.76 18.49 -33.69
CA LYS A 53 10.65 17.18 -33.04
C LYS A 53 11.45 17.14 -31.73
N MET A 54 12.61 17.77 -31.70
CA MET A 54 13.45 17.86 -30.50
C MET A 54 12.83 18.73 -29.43
N ASP A 55 12.32 19.91 -29.79
CA ASP A 55 11.66 20.81 -28.85
C ASP A 55 10.47 20.09 -28.17
N GLN A 56 9.70 19.29 -28.91
CA GLN A 56 8.64 18.44 -28.34
C GLN A 56 9.19 17.40 -27.37
N THR A 57 10.25 16.68 -27.75
CA THR A 57 10.87 15.66 -26.89
C THR A 57 11.39 16.26 -25.59
N TYR A 58 12.05 17.42 -25.64
CA TYR A 58 12.53 18.13 -24.46
C TYR A 58 11.39 18.63 -23.57
N GLN A 59 10.28 19.09 -24.16
CA GLN A 59 9.07 19.47 -23.41
C GLN A 59 8.49 18.27 -22.65
N THR A 60 8.33 17.12 -23.31
CA THR A 60 7.86 15.88 -22.66
C THR A 60 8.82 15.43 -21.56
N PHE A 61 10.12 15.44 -21.82
CA PHE A 61 11.13 15.03 -20.82
C PHE A 61 11.13 15.98 -19.61
N LYS A 62 11.00 17.30 -19.85
CA LYS A 62 10.85 18.30 -18.79
C LYS A 62 9.60 18.06 -17.94
N GLN A 63 8.48 17.73 -18.58
CA GLN A 63 7.24 17.39 -17.88
C GLN A 63 7.45 16.17 -16.95
N TYR A 64 8.02 15.07 -17.46
CA TYR A 64 8.30 13.89 -16.64
C TYR A 64 9.28 14.18 -15.49
N ALA A 65 10.28 15.02 -15.71
CA ALA A 65 11.19 15.49 -14.66
C ALA A 65 10.50 16.35 -13.61
N SER A 66 9.49 17.14 -13.99
CA SER A 66 8.69 17.94 -13.04
C SER A 66 7.73 17.08 -12.21
N GLU A 67 7.16 16.03 -12.80
CA GLU A 67 6.24 15.11 -12.12
C GLU A 67 7.00 14.14 -11.19
N ASN A 68 8.19 13.68 -11.61
CA ASN A 68 9.00 12.75 -10.84
C ASN A 68 10.51 13.06 -10.97
N GLN A 69 10.93 14.08 -10.21
CA GLN A 69 12.32 14.54 -10.18
C GLN A 69 13.31 13.46 -9.74
N ALA A 70 12.93 12.59 -8.80
CA ALA A 70 13.80 11.52 -8.32
C ALA A 70 14.13 10.50 -9.42
N LYS A 71 13.19 10.23 -10.33
CA LYS A 71 13.36 9.27 -11.41
C LYS A 71 13.98 9.88 -12.67
N TYR A 72 13.47 11.02 -13.12
CA TYR A 72 13.85 11.61 -14.42
C TYR A 72 14.86 12.76 -14.31
N GLY A 73 15.06 13.35 -13.13
CA GLY A 73 15.82 14.60 -12.96
C GLY A 73 17.28 14.52 -13.41
N ALA A 74 17.99 13.44 -13.08
CA ALA A 74 19.39 13.26 -13.48
C ALA A 74 19.55 13.09 -15.00
N ALA A 75 18.69 12.28 -15.63
CA ALA A 75 18.71 12.07 -17.07
C ALA A 75 18.28 13.33 -17.85
N TYR A 76 17.31 14.09 -17.32
CA TYR A 76 16.91 15.37 -17.88
C TYR A 76 18.04 16.42 -17.80
N ALA A 77 18.79 16.47 -16.70
CA ALA A 77 19.93 17.37 -16.58
C ALA A 77 21.03 17.05 -17.62
N GLN A 78 21.29 15.76 -17.88
CA GLN A 78 22.18 15.34 -18.95
C GLN A 78 21.64 15.73 -20.34
N ALA A 79 20.36 15.47 -20.61
CA ALA A 79 19.71 15.83 -21.87
C ALA A 79 19.74 17.36 -22.11
N SER A 80 19.43 18.17 -21.10
CA SER A 80 19.52 19.64 -21.17
C SER A 80 20.95 20.11 -21.40
N GLY A 81 21.94 19.46 -20.78
CA GLY A 81 23.35 19.70 -21.08
C GLY A 81 23.70 19.44 -22.55
N ILE A 82 23.17 18.37 -23.15
CA ILE A 82 23.34 18.07 -24.58
C ILE A 82 22.66 19.15 -25.44
N GLN A 83 21.43 19.55 -25.10
CA GLN A 83 20.69 20.60 -25.81
C GLN A 83 21.48 21.91 -25.92
N THR A 84 22.07 22.33 -24.80
CA THR A 84 22.89 23.55 -24.75
C THR A 84 24.09 23.44 -25.68
N SER A 85 24.85 22.34 -25.59
CA SER A 85 26.03 22.16 -26.44
C SER A 85 25.69 21.99 -27.92
N ALA A 86 24.61 21.31 -28.26
CA ALA A 86 24.13 21.18 -29.64
C ALA A 86 23.72 22.56 -30.20
N THR A 87 23.02 23.36 -29.40
CA THR A 87 22.58 24.71 -29.80
C THR A 87 23.77 25.67 -29.97
N GLU A 88 24.74 25.62 -29.06
CA GLU A 88 25.99 26.39 -29.16
C GLU A 88 26.80 26.01 -30.39
N LEU A 89 26.95 24.71 -30.67
CA LEU A 89 27.70 24.22 -31.82
C LEU A 89 27.00 24.56 -33.15
N ILE A 90 25.68 24.45 -33.23
CA ILE A 90 24.93 24.82 -34.43
C ILE A 90 25.01 26.32 -34.68
N LYS A 91 24.88 27.13 -33.63
CA LYS A 91 25.07 28.59 -33.70
C LYS A 91 26.48 28.93 -34.18
N TYR A 92 27.49 28.22 -33.69
CA TYR A 92 28.87 28.40 -34.14
C TYR A 92 29.02 28.08 -35.64
N ILE A 93 28.40 27.00 -36.12
CA ILE A 93 28.39 26.67 -37.56
C ILE A 93 27.64 27.74 -38.38
N ASP A 94 26.52 28.27 -37.89
CA ASP A 94 25.81 29.38 -38.55
C ASP A 94 26.71 30.63 -38.64
N GLN A 95 27.51 30.91 -37.59
CA GLN A 95 28.51 31.98 -37.59
C GLN A 95 29.64 31.74 -38.58
N THR A 96 30.15 30.50 -38.68
CA THR A 96 31.14 30.13 -39.70
C THR A 96 30.58 30.34 -41.10
N LYS A 97 29.34 29.89 -41.38
CA LYS A 97 28.66 30.11 -42.66
C LYS A 97 28.55 31.60 -42.97
N ALA A 98 28.11 32.41 -42.01
CA ALA A 98 27.94 33.84 -42.19
C ALA A 98 29.27 34.56 -42.47
N GLU A 99 30.34 34.22 -41.76
CA GLU A 99 31.68 34.80 -41.93
C GLU A 99 32.24 34.53 -43.32
N VAL A 100 32.12 33.29 -43.81
CA VAL A 100 32.60 32.90 -45.13
C VAL A 100 31.78 33.60 -46.24
N ILE A 101 30.45 33.67 -46.09
CA ILE A 101 29.57 34.32 -47.06
C ILE A 101 29.83 35.84 -47.10
N ALA A 102 29.93 36.47 -45.93
CA ALA A 102 30.19 37.91 -45.78
C ALA A 102 31.49 38.33 -46.47
N LYS A 103 32.58 37.59 -46.25
CA LYS A 103 33.87 37.84 -46.90
C LYS A 103 33.81 37.62 -48.42
N THR A 104 33.05 36.64 -48.88
CA THR A 104 32.94 36.34 -50.31
C THR A 104 32.17 37.42 -51.06
N GLU A 105 31.02 37.83 -50.50
CA GLU A 105 30.13 38.83 -51.09
C GLU A 105 30.59 40.27 -50.84
N GLY A 106 31.50 40.48 -49.87
CA GLY A 106 31.95 41.82 -49.46
C GLY A 106 30.88 42.59 -48.68
N ARG A 107 30.04 41.89 -47.91
CA ARG A 107 28.93 42.46 -47.13
C ARG A 107 29.21 42.35 -45.62
N PRO A 108 28.67 43.24 -44.78
CA PRO A 108 28.70 43.07 -43.33
C PRO A 108 28.03 41.76 -42.90
N VAL A 109 28.56 41.09 -41.88
CA VAL A 109 28.02 39.82 -41.35
C VAL A 109 26.58 40.01 -40.85
N GLU A 110 26.25 41.19 -40.32
CA GLU A 110 24.91 41.54 -39.84
C GLU A 110 23.87 41.56 -40.98
N GLU A 111 24.27 41.99 -42.18
CA GLU A 111 23.42 41.99 -43.37
C GLU A 111 23.19 40.58 -43.91
N VAL A 112 24.17 39.69 -43.72
CA VAL A 112 24.08 38.27 -44.08
C VAL A 112 23.09 37.53 -43.18
N TYR A 113 23.08 37.85 -41.87
CA TYR A 113 22.10 37.32 -40.92
C TYR A 113 20.68 37.87 -41.13
N ALA A 114 20.53 39.16 -41.45
CA ALA A 114 19.23 39.81 -41.55
C ALA A 114 18.39 39.37 -42.76
N ASN A 115 19.02 38.80 -43.79
CA ASN A 115 18.39 38.48 -45.08
C ASN A 115 18.21 36.96 -45.32
N ASP A 116 18.31 36.12 -44.28
CA ASP A 116 18.29 34.65 -44.39
C ASP A 116 19.35 34.07 -45.36
N THR A 117 20.38 34.84 -45.72
CA THR A 117 21.40 34.42 -46.71
C THR A 117 22.32 33.31 -46.20
N VAL A 118 22.37 33.11 -44.88
CA VAL A 118 23.00 31.94 -44.22
C VAL A 118 22.25 30.64 -44.55
N ILE A 119 20.94 30.73 -44.80
CA ILE A 119 20.04 29.59 -45.01
C ILE A 119 19.80 29.38 -46.50
N ASN A 120 19.63 30.46 -47.27
CA ASN A 120 19.26 30.39 -48.68
C ASN A 120 20.43 30.73 -49.62
N LEU A 121 21.10 29.69 -50.08
CA LEU A 121 22.18 29.79 -51.07
C LEU A 121 21.75 30.48 -52.37
N LYS A 122 20.46 30.63 -52.70
CA LYS A 122 20.03 31.34 -53.92
C LYS A 122 20.48 32.80 -53.95
N LEU A 123 20.60 33.42 -52.77
CA LEU A 123 20.87 34.85 -52.60
C LEU A 123 22.36 35.23 -52.70
N ILE A 124 23.24 34.23 -52.81
CA ILE A 124 24.69 34.41 -52.97
C ILE A 124 25.00 34.55 -54.46
N GLU A 125 25.75 35.54 -54.90
CA GLU A 125 26.10 35.70 -56.31
C GLU A 125 27.35 34.88 -56.66
N LYS A 126 28.38 34.92 -55.82
CA LYS A 126 29.69 34.28 -56.05
C LYS A 126 29.75 32.84 -55.51
N LYS A 127 28.80 32.00 -55.92
CA LYS A 127 28.64 30.62 -55.43
C LYS A 127 29.80 29.69 -55.80
N ASP A 128 30.50 30.00 -56.88
CA ASP A 128 31.64 29.28 -57.44
C ASP A 128 32.98 29.68 -56.82
N ASN A 129 33.02 30.75 -55.99
CA ASN A 129 34.24 31.19 -55.36
C ASN A 129 34.79 30.11 -54.42
N TYR A 130 36.02 29.69 -54.67
CA TYR A 130 36.73 28.69 -53.86
C TYR A 130 37.87 29.30 -53.04
N ASP A 131 38.32 30.52 -53.36
CA ASP A 131 39.46 31.17 -52.71
C ASP A 131 39.13 31.62 -51.28
N VAL A 132 37.97 32.26 -51.09
CA VAL A 132 37.63 32.89 -49.79
C VAL A 132 37.32 31.85 -48.73
N ILE A 133 36.58 30.79 -49.08
CA ILE A 133 36.32 29.69 -48.15
C ILE A 133 37.61 28.96 -47.78
N THR A 134 38.53 28.79 -48.74
CA THR A 134 39.85 28.23 -48.49
C THR A 134 40.65 29.10 -47.53
N GLU A 135 40.73 30.41 -47.78
CA GLU A 135 41.46 31.38 -46.95
C GLU A 135 40.93 31.43 -45.51
N VAL A 136 39.60 31.41 -45.35
CA VAL A 136 38.96 31.51 -44.04
C VAL A 136 39.10 30.21 -43.25
N MET A 137 38.84 29.06 -43.88
CA MET A 137 38.71 27.79 -43.16
C MET A 137 39.99 26.97 -43.08
N ILE A 138 40.91 27.11 -44.05
CA ILE A 138 42.15 26.32 -44.15
C ILE A 138 43.39 27.21 -44.16
N GLY A 139 43.37 28.36 -44.83
CA GLY A 139 44.55 29.21 -45.01
C GLY A 139 45.42 28.80 -46.22
N PRO A 140 46.65 29.31 -46.32
CA PRO A 140 47.45 29.23 -47.54
C PRO A 140 48.08 27.86 -47.82
N ASP A 141 48.15 26.97 -46.83
CA ASP A 141 48.82 25.68 -46.93
C ASP A 141 47.83 24.53 -46.62
N GLU A 142 47.63 23.65 -47.60
CA GLU A 142 46.75 22.47 -47.49
C GLU A 142 47.25 21.42 -46.50
N THR A 143 48.55 21.42 -46.21
CA THR A 143 49.20 20.45 -45.31
C THR A 143 49.20 20.89 -43.85
N SER A 144 49.01 22.19 -43.62
CA SER A 144 49.00 22.82 -42.29
C SER A 144 47.81 23.77 -42.15
N PRO A 145 46.58 23.26 -41.91
CA PRO A 145 45.40 24.10 -41.75
C PRO A 145 45.57 25.14 -40.64
N LYS A 146 45.13 26.36 -40.93
CA LYS A 146 45.14 27.52 -40.03
C LYS A 146 44.37 27.22 -38.75
N GLU A 147 44.97 27.62 -37.63
CA GLU A 147 44.32 27.62 -36.32
C GLU A 147 43.63 28.97 -36.06
N GLY A 148 42.48 28.94 -35.39
CA GLY A 148 41.73 30.13 -34.97
C GLY A 148 40.23 29.99 -35.07
N ASP A 149 39.51 31.04 -34.69
CA ASP A 149 38.05 31.06 -34.76
C ASP A 149 37.56 30.93 -36.22
N TYR A 150 36.47 30.19 -36.36
CA TYR A 150 35.77 29.86 -37.61
C TYR A 150 36.59 29.05 -38.62
N THR A 151 37.69 28.42 -38.19
CA THR A 151 38.50 27.50 -39.02
C THR A 151 37.94 26.08 -39.02
N ALA A 152 38.30 25.28 -40.02
CA ALA A 152 37.89 23.89 -40.12
C ALA A 152 38.43 23.04 -38.94
N LEU A 153 39.63 23.37 -38.44
CA LEU A 153 40.26 22.68 -37.31
C LEU A 153 39.55 22.97 -35.99
N ASP A 154 39.18 24.23 -35.72
CA ASP A 154 38.39 24.56 -34.53
C ASP A 154 37.00 23.92 -34.59
N LEU A 155 36.36 23.93 -35.76
CA LEU A 155 35.08 23.25 -35.95
C LEU A 155 35.19 21.75 -35.65
N ARG A 156 36.24 21.07 -36.16
CA ARG A 156 36.51 19.66 -35.83
C ARG A 156 36.65 19.46 -34.33
N THR A 157 37.45 20.29 -33.66
CA THR A 157 37.69 20.19 -32.22
C THR A 157 36.40 20.33 -31.42
N LYS A 158 35.53 21.28 -31.77
CA LYS A 158 34.23 21.44 -31.11
C LYS A 158 33.28 20.26 -31.37
N MET A 159 33.32 19.68 -32.58
CA MET A 159 32.54 18.47 -32.90
C MET A 159 33.04 17.24 -32.14
N GLU A 160 34.36 17.09 -31.97
CA GLU A 160 34.96 16.02 -31.15
C GLU A 160 34.56 16.17 -29.68
N ALA A 161 34.58 17.39 -29.14
CA ALA A 161 34.08 17.66 -27.78
C ALA A 161 32.58 17.33 -27.62
N PHE A 162 31.77 17.62 -28.64
CA PHE A 162 30.35 17.24 -28.64
C PHE A 162 30.17 15.72 -28.69
N ARG A 163 30.92 15.02 -29.56
CA ARG A 163 30.96 13.56 -29.64
C ARG A 163 31.28 12.95 -28.28
N ASP A 164 32.32 13.43 -27.60
CA ASP A 164 32.76 12.89 -26.32
C ASP A 164 31.70 13.10 -25.24
N LYS A 165 30.97 14.23 -25.28
CA LYS A 165 29.82 14.49 -24.42
C LYS A 165 28.65 13.53 -24.67
N LEU A 166 28.34 13.21 -25.93
CA LEU A 166 27.32 12.23 -26.26
C LEU A 166 27.72 10.82 -25.79
N LEU A 167 28.98 10.42 -26.01
CA LEU A 167 29.49 9.12 -25.55
C LEU A 167 29.45 8.98 -24.03
N ALA A 168 29.77 10.06 -23.29
CA ALA A 168 29.65 10.08 -21.83
C ALA A 168 28.19 9.91 -21.35
N ALA A 169 27.21 10.41 -22.11
CA ALA A 169 25.79 10.25 -21.79
C ALA A 169 25.25 8.85 -22.10
N VAL A 170 25.72 8.22 -23.20
CA VAL A 170 25.27 6.88 -23.61
C VAL A 170 25.88 5.78 -22.73
N GLY A 171 27.14 5.95 -22.33
CA GLY A 171 27.91 4.93 -21.61
C GLY A 171 28.20 3.68 -22.44
N GLN A 172 28.61 2.58 -21.81
CA GLN A 172 28.88 1.31 -22.51
C GLN A 172 27.64 0.44 -22.75
N ASN A 173 26.46 0.86 -22.27
CA ASN A 173 25.26 0.02 -22.27
C ASN A 173 24.57 -0.07 -23.63
N ASN A 174 24.88 0.83 -24.58
CA ASN A 174 24.35 0.78 -25.94
C ASN A 174 25.49 0.92 -26.95
N SER A 175 26.10 -0.23 -27.28
CA SER A 175 27.24 -0.31 -28.19
C SER A 175 26.90 0.18 -29.60
N THR A 176 25.68 -0.05 -30.09
CA THR A 176 25.24 0.40 -31.41
C THR A 176 25.16 1.92 -31.50
N LEU A 177 24.52 2.59 -30.53
CA LEU A 177 24.44 4.06 -30.53
C LEU A 177 25.82 4.70 -30.34
N ALA A 178 26.66 4.13 -29.46
CA ALA A 178 28.03 4.60 -29.27
C ALA A 178 28.86 4.48 -30.56
N GLN A 179 28.72 3.39 -31.32
CA GLN A 179 29.36 3.22 -32.62
C GLN A 179 28.84 4.21 -33.67
N ASN A 180 27.53 4.47 -33.70
CA ASN A 180 26.95 5.47 -34.61
C ASN A 180 27.47 6.88 -34.34
N ILE A 181 27.56 7.27 -33.06
CA ILE A 181 28.13 8.56 -32.64
C ILE A 181 29.61 8.66 -33.07
N GLN A 182 30.40 7.61 -32.83
CA GLN A 182 31.81 7.57 -33.23
C GLN A 182 31.98 7.67 -34.74
N THR A 183 31.15 6.97 -35.51
CA THR A 183 31.21 6.97 -36.98
C THR A 183 30.80 8.32 -37.55
N THR A 184 29.74 8.93 -37.01
CA THR A 184 29.21 10.22 -37.49
C THR A 184 30.20 11.36 -37.27
N PHE A 185 30.89 11.37 -36.13
CA PHE A 185 31.94 12.35 -35.79
C PHE A 185 33.35 11.75 -35.93
N SER A 186 33.54 10.92 -36.96
CA SER A 186 34.86 10.46 -37.38
C SER A 186 35.41 11.39 -38.45
N PHE A 187 36.65 11.84 -38.25
CA PHE A 187 37.34 12.74 -39.17
C PHE A 187 38.63 12.09 -39.70
N PRO A 188 38.53 10.94 -40.39
CA PRO A 188 39.71 10.22 -40.89
C PRO A 188 40.40 11.01 -42.01
N LYS A 189 41.69 10.72 -42.21
CA LYS A 189 42.36 11.07 -43.46
C LYS A 189 41.82 10.18 -44.57
N GLU A 190 41.56 10.76 -45.73
CA GLU A 190 41.01 10.05 -46.87
C GLU A 190 41.89 10.25 -48.10
N LYS A 191 41.85 9.30 -49.03
CA LYS A 191 42.55 9.41 -50.30
C LYS A 191 41.78 10.34 -51.23
N GLU A 192 42.46 11.32 -51.79
CA GLU A 192 41.88 12.25 -52.76
C GLU A 192 41.34 11.50 -53.99
N ALA A 193 40.22 11.98 -54.55
CA ALA A 193 39.68 11.44 -55.80
C ALA A 193 40.52 11.91 -56.99
N GLY A 194 41.55 11.13 -57.34
CA GLY A 194 42.49 11.47 -58.41
C GLY A 194 43.64 10.46 -58.56
N SER A 195 44.55 10.73 -59.50
CA SER A 195 45.70 9.84 -59.82
C SER A 195 46.87 9.94 -58.83
N THR A 196 46.78 10.81 -57.81
CA THR A 196 47.86 11.14 -56.86
C THR A 196 47.93 10.20 -55.67
N GLY A 197 46.79 9.64 -55.23
CA GLY A 197 46.71 8.70 -54.11
C GLY A 197 47.13 9.26 -52.75
N ALA A 198 47.28 10.59 -52.63
CA ALA A 198 47.69 11.28 -51.40
C ALA A 198 46.58 11.23 -50.34
N GLU A 199 46.95 11.03 -49.08
CA GLU A 199 46.04 11.12 -47.94
C GLU A 199 45.89 12.58 -47.52
N VAL A 200 44.67 13.11 -47.66
CA VAL A 200 44.30 14.47 -47.25
C VAL A 200 43.52 14.44 -45.94
N SER A 201 43.69 15.48 -45.12
CA SER A 201 42.91 15.66 -43.90
C SER A 201 41.43 15.93 -44.23
N TRP A 202 40.55 15.69 -43.26
CA TRP A 202 39.11 15.96 -43.41
C TRP A 202 38.86 17.45 -43.69
N GLU A 203 39.59 18.33 -43.03
CA GLU A 203 39.51 19.79 -43.19
C GLU A 203 39.82 20.17 -44.65
N THR A 204 40.96 19.73 -45.16
CA THR A 204 41.42 20.04 -46.52
C THR A 204 40.45 19.47 -47.56
N LYS A 205 40.04 18.21 -47.41
CA LYS A 205 39.10 17.56 -48.34
C LYS A 205 37.77 18.33 -48.49
N ASN A 206 37.25 18.87 -47.40
CA ASN A 206 35.92 19.48 -47.40
C ASN A 206 35.93 20.99 -47.68
N PHE A 207 37.04 21.69 -47.44
CA PHE A 207 37.08 23.16 -47.48
C PHE A 207 38.25 23.77 -48.27
N TYR A 208 39.19 22.97 -48.80
CA TYR A 208 40.30 23.47 -49.63
C TYR A 208 39.96 23.40 -51.13
N HIS A 209 40.02 24.53 -51.83
CA HIS A 209 39.61 24.67 -53.24
C HIS A 209 38.20 24.14 -53.56
N VAL A 210 37.31 24.14 -52.56
CA VAL A 210 35.91 23.76 -52.72
C VAL A 210 35.06 25.00 -52.98
N PRO A 211 34.09 24.98 -53.93
CA PRO A 211 33.19 26.12 -54.14
C PRO A 211 32.40 26.47 -52.88
N LEU A 212 32.15 27.76 -52.66
CA LEU A 212 31.39 28.26 -51.52
C LEU A 212 30.06 27.53 -51.32
N ALA A 213 29.30 27.30 -52.38
CA ALA A 213 28.02 26.59 -52.30
C ALA A 213 28.17 25.15 -51.74
N ALA A 214 29.24 24.45 -52.11
CA ALA A 214 29.51 23.10 -51.62
C ALA A 214 29.97 23.12 -50.14
N GLY A 215 30.88 24.03 -49.78
CA GLY A 215 31.33 24.15 -48.39
C GLY A 215 30.23 24.55 -47.42
N VAL A 216 29.34 25.48 -47.80
CA VAL A 216 28.15 25.81 -47.00
C VAL A 216 27.20 24.63 -46.90
N THR A 217 27.02 23.85 -47.97
CA THR A 217 26.19 22.64 -47.95
C THR A 217 26.75 21.58 -46.99
N ILE A 218 28.08 21.43 -46.93
CA ILE A 218 28.76 20.55 -45.96
C ILE A 218 28.50 21.02 -44.54
N LEU A 219 28.63 22.33 -44.26
CA LEU A 219 28.31 22.89 -42.95
C LEU A 219 26.85 22.65 -42.55
N SER A 220 25.90 22.80 -43.48
CA SER A 220 24.49 22.47 -43.24
C SER A 220 24.27 20.98 -42.97
N LYS A 221 25.01 20.09 -43.65
CA LYS A 221 24.98 18.65 -43.39
C LYS A 221 25.45 18.33 -41.97
N LEU A 222 26.55 18.95 -41.52
CA LEU A 222 27.05 18.79 -40.14
C LEU A 222 26.02 19.24 -39.09
N GLN A 223 25.30 20.33 -39.33
CA GLN A 223 24.21 20.75 -38.44
C GLN A 223 23.09 19.69 -38.36
N GLY A 224 22.76 19.05 -39.49
CA GLY A 224 21.81 17.94 -39.54
C GLY A 224 22.30 16.73 -38.74
N ASP A 225 23.56 16.36 -38.88
CA ASP A 225 24.17 15.26 -38.11
C ASP A 225 24.14 15.53 -36.60
N ILE A 226 24.46 16.77 -36.18
CA ILE A 226 24.38 17.19 -34.77
C ILE A 226 22.97 17.02 -34.22
N ARG A 227 21.94 17.48 -34.95
CA ARG A 227 20.54 17.34 -34.54
C ARG A 227 20.08 15.88 -34.51
N ASN A 228 20.52 15.06 -35.46
CA ASN A 228 20.20 13.63 -35.48
C ASN A 228 20.80 12.90 -34.28
N MET A 229 22.10 13.11 -34.00
CA MET A 229 22.79 12.47 -32.89
C MET A 229 22.29 12.96 -31.53
N GLU A 230 21.96 14.26 -31.41
CA GLU A 230 21.22 14.81 -30.27
C GLU A 230 19.91 14.04 -30.05
N ASN A 231 19.10 13.89 -31.10
CA ASN A 231 17.82 13.21 -31.03
C ASN A 231 17.92 11.74 -30.62
N GLU A 232 18.83 10.97 -31.21
CA GLU A 232 19.04 9.57 -30.83
C GLU A 232 19.49 9.44 -29.37
N THR A 233 20.41 10.31 -28.92
CA THR A 233 20.94 10.28 -27.56
C THR A 233 19.87 10.64 -26.53
N VAL A 234 19.08 11.69 -26.77
CA VAL A 234 18.01 12.11 -25.84
C VAL A 234 16.91 11.07 -25.76
N ASN A 235 16.50 10.47 -26.88
CA ASN A 235 15.52 9.37 -26.87
C ASN A 235 16.06 8.15 -26.12
N TYR A 236 17.34 7.83 -26.25
CA TYR A 236 17.97 6.77 -25.47
C TYR A 236 17.97 7.07 -23.96
N LEU A 237 18.31 8.30 -23.55
CA LEU A 237 18.27 8.70 -22.15
C LEU A 237 16.87 8.57 -21.55
N LEU A 238 15.84 9.01 -22.29
CA LEU A 238 14.45 8.87 -21.87
C LEU A 238 14.04 7.39 -21.77
N GLY A 239 14.31 6.59 -22.81
CA GLY A 239 13.97 5.17 -22.85
C GLY A 239 14.68 4.34 -21.77
N ASN A 240 15.93 4.65 -21.43
CA ASN A 240 16.68 3.96 -20.38
C ASN A 240 16.06 4.19 -18.99
N VAL A 241 15.48 5.37 -18.73
CA VAL A 241 14.74 5.63 -17.48
C VAL A 241 13.44 4.81 -17.44
N GLU A 242 12.78 4.62 -18.58
CA GLU A 242 11.55 3.83 -18.67
C GLU A 242 11.79 2.32 -18.58
N GLN A 243 12.86 1.79 -19.19
CA GLN A 243 13.20 0.36 -19.11
C GLN A 243 13.47 -0.11 -17.67
N LYS A 244 13.95 0.78 -16.80
CA LYS A 244 14.13 0.51 -15.37
C LYS A 244 12.81 0.51 -14.57
N SER A 245 11.68 0.70 -15.23
CA SER A 245 10.36 0.74 -14.58
C SER A 245 9.62 -0.56 -14.76
N PHE A 246 8.98 -1.04 -13.70
CA PHE A 246 8.05 -2.15 -13.79
C PHE A 246 6.88 -1.76 -14.70
N LYS A 247 6.57 -2.64 -15.66
CA LYS A 247 5.38 -2.51 -16.51
C LYS A 247 4.21 -3.14 -15.76
N PHE A 248 3.13 -2.38 -15.61
CA PHE A 248 1.88 -2.84 -15.03
C PHE A 248 0.77 -2.59 -16.04
N ASN A 249 -0.18 -3.51 -16.14
CA ASN A 249 -1.32 -3.39 -17.05
C ASN A 249 -2.66 -3.26 -16.33
N THR A 250 -2.71 -3.62 -15.04
CA THR A 250 -3.93 -3.63 -14.25
C THR A 250 -3.76 -2.80 -12.98
N LEU A 251 -4.71 -1.91 -12.74
CA LEU A 251 -4.83 -1.10 -11.52
C LEU A 251 -6.05 -1.55 -10.74
N THR A 252 -5.89 -1.88 -9.47
CA THR A 252 -6.99 -2.30 -8.60
C THR A 252 -6.90 -1.58 -7.25
N PRO A 253 -7.98 -0.96 -6.75
CA PRO A 253 -7.98 -0.39 -5.41
C PRO A 253 -7.93 -1.51 -4.35
N ILE A 254 -7.04 -1.36 -3.38
CA ILE A 254 -6.87 -2.28 -2.25
C ILE A 254 -7.23 -1.52 -0.98
N VAL A 255 -8.10 -2.13 -0.17
CA VAL A 255 -8.46 -1.64 1.17
C VAL A 255 -7.88 -2.61 2.19
N LYS A 256 -6.92 -2.13 2.98
CA LYS A 256 -6.29 -2.89 4.06
C LYS A 256 -6.79 -2.36 5.41
N PRO A 257 -7.78 -3.01 6.04
CA PRO A 257 -8.22 -2.63 7.38
C PRO A 257 -7.11 -2.90 8.40
N LEU A 258 -6.97 -2.03 9.42
CA LEU A 258 -6.09 -2.31 10.57
C LEU A 258 -6.66 -3.44 11.45
N SER A 259 -8.00 -3.51 11.55
CA SER A 259 -8.74 -4.62 12.15
C SER A 259 -10.05 -4.82 11.40
N SER A 260 -10.39 -6.07 11.10
CA SER A 260 -11.69 -6.44 10.54
C SER A 260 -12.80 -6.53 11.60
N TYR A 261 -12.45 -6.48 12.89
CA TYR A 261 -13.38 -6.53 14.01
C TYR A 261 -13.32 -5.23 14.84
N VAL A 262 -14.48 -4.58 15.01
CA VAL A 262 -14.61 -3.37 15.84
C VAL A 262 -15.87 -3.46 16.71
N SER A 263 -15.74 -3.11 17.98
CA SER A 263 -16.86 -3.02 18.91
C SER A 263 -17.68 -1.74 18.67
N VAL A 264 -18.96 -1.76 19.03
CA VAL A 264 -19.85 -0.59 18.92
C VAL A 264 -19.28 0.59 19.74
N GLY A 265 -19.01 1.70 19.05
CA GLY A 265 -18.36 2.90 19.60
C GLY A 265 -16.84 2.95 19.39
N GLY A 266 -16.22 1.91 18.83
CA GLY A 266 -14.82 1.91 18.40
C GLY A 266 -14.60 2.65 17.08
N LYS A 267 -13.33 2.96 16.76
CA LYS A 267 -12.93 3.57 15.47
C LYS A 267 -12.53 2.48 14.48
N TYR A 268 -13.13 2.49 13.30
CA TYR A 268 -12.67 1.69 12.16
C TYR A 268 -11.61 2.46 11.39
N GLN A 269 -10.45 1.84 11.15
CA GLN A 269 -9.32 2.44 10.43
C GLN A 269 -8.86 1.48 9.32
N ALA A 270 -8.60 2.03 8.13
CA ALA A 270 -8.11 1.27 6.98
C ALA A 270 -7.18 2.12 6.13
N GLU A 271 -6.18 1.48 5.55
CA GLU A 271 -5.31 2.06 4.51
C GLU A 271 -5.91 1.74 3.14
N ILE A 272 -6.14 2.76 2.33
CA ILE A 272 -6.70 2.62 0.97
C ILE A 272 -5.65 3.08 -0.02
N PHE A 273 -5.22 2.19 -0.91
CA PHE A 273 -4.19 2.49 -1.91
C PHE A 273 -4.47 1.75 -3.22
N MET A 274 -3.82 2.19 -4.31
CA MET A 274 -3.92 1.53 -5.60
C MET A 274 -2.83 0.45 -5.73
N GLY A 275 -3.24 -0.79 -5.98
CA GLY A 275 -2.32 -1.85 -6.39
C GLY A 275 -2.16 -1.86 -7.91
N ALA A 276 -0.92 -1.83 -8.38
CA ALA A 276 -0.58 -2.02 -9.79
C ALA A 276 0.09 -3.38 -9.95
N TYR A 277 -0.38 -4.20 -10.90
CA TYR A 277 0.19 -5.52 -11.20
C TYR A 277 0.06 -5.85 -12.69
N ASP A 278 0.80 -6.88 -13.11
CA ASP A 278 0.73 -7.48 -14.45
C ASP A 278 -0.11 -8.76 -14.38
N ASP A 279 -1.25 -8.79 -15.08
CA ASP A 279 -2.12 -9.97 -15.13
C ASP A 279 -1.65 -11.06 -16.09
N GLN A 280 -0.70 -10.76 -17.00
CA GLN A 280 -0.13 -11.70 -17.96
C GLN A 280 1.11 -12.41 -17.42
N ASN A 281 1.73 -11.85 -16.38
CA ASN A 281 2.92 -12.39 -15.74
C ASN A 281 2.69 -12.56 -14.23
N PRO A 282 1.88 -13.57 -13.83
CA PRO A 282 1.55 -13.78 -12.43
C PRO A 282 2.79 -14.20 -11.62
N PRO A 283 3.00 -13.64 -10.42
CA PRO A 283 4.11 -14.02 -9.56
C PRO A 283 3.91 -15.41 -8.93
N GLU A 284 4.96 -15.94 -8.33
CA GLU A 284 4.86 -17.10 -7.44
C GLU A 284 4.83 -16.65 -5.98
N VAL A 285 3.88 -17.16 -5.21
CA VAL A 285 3.71 -16.80 -3.79
C VAL A 285 3.88 -18.02 -2.91
N TYR A 286 4.74 -17.89 -1.90
CA TYR A 286 5.05 -18.95 -0.94
C TYR A 286 4.82 -18.44 0.49
N ILE A 287 4.24 -19.26 1.36
CA ILE A 287 4.13 -19.00 2.79
C ILE A 287 4.98 -19.98 3.60
N CYS A 288 5.38 -19.57 4.80
CA CYS A 288 6.09 -20.44 5.74
C CYS A 288 5.17 -21.56 6.25
N GLY A 289 5.62 -22.81 6.13
CA GLY A 289 5.00 -23.96 6.79
C GLY A 289 5.24 -23.97 8.31
N PRO A 290 4.64 -24.94 9.05
CA PRO A 290 4.79 -25.02 10.50
C PRO A 290 6.26 -25.14 10.93
N GLY A 291 6.73 -24.19 11.74
CA GLY A 291 8.12 -24.15 12.23
C GLY A 291 9.14 -23.54 11.25
N ALA A 292 8.73 -23.16 10.03
CA ALA A 292 9.58 -22.45 9.08
C ALA A 292 9.71 -20.97 9.44
N THR A 293 10.82 -20.36 9.02
CA THR A 293 11.12 -18.93 9.24
C THR A 293 11.60 -18.28 7.95
N ILE A 294 11.74 -16.95 7.93
CA ILE A 294 12.26 -16.21 6.78
C ILE A 294 13.63 -15.65 7.10
N ASP A 295 14.60 -15.94 6.23
CA ASP A 295 15.87 -15.21 6.19
C ASP A 295 15.63 -13.85 5.53
N THR A 296 15.67 -12.77 6.31
CA THR A 296 15.42 -11.41 5.81
C THR A 296 16.55 -10.89 4.92
N LEU A 297 17.76 -11.42 5.02
CA LEU A 297 18.91 -11.01 4.22
C LEU A 297 18.92 -11.71 2.87
N LYS A 298 18.64 -13.02 2.86
CA LYS A 298 18.58 -13.81 1.62
C LYS A 298 17.21 -13.79 0.94
N LYS A 299 16.16 -13.37 1.65
CA LYS A 299 14.76 -13.37 1.20
C LYS A 299 14.26 -14.77 0.84
N GLU A 300 14.65 -15.75 1.63
CA GLU A 300 14.31 -17.16 1.43
C GLU A 300 13.61 -17.72 2.66
N ILE A 301 12.74 -18.72 2.44
CA ILE A 301 12.12 -19.47 3.54
C ILE A 301 13.10 -20.54 4.01
N ILE A 302 13.43 -20.52 5.30
CA ILE A 302 14.18 -21.57 5.98
C ILE A 302 13.19 -22.56 6.57
N GLY A 303 13.09 -23.74 5.96
CA GLY A 303 12.17 -24.81 6.36
C GLY A 303 11.14 -25.12 5.28
N ASP A 304 9.98 -25.60 5.70
CA ASP A 304 8.92 -25.99 4.77
C ASP A 304 8.24 -24.75 4.15
N ALA A 305 7.96 -24.81 2.85
CA ALA A 305 7.40 -23.71 2.07
C ALA A 305 6.17 -24.19 1.29
N ILE A 306 5.04 -23.50 1.49
CA ILE A 306 3.77 -23.85 0.86
C ILE A 306 3.50 -22.85 -0.26
N LYS A 307 3.44 -23.33 -1.51
CA LYS A 307 3.07 -22.51 -2.66
C LYS A 307 1.56 -22.27 -2.64
N LEU A 308 1.15 -21.01 -2.80
CA LEU A 308 -0.26 -20.63 -2.90
C LEU A 308 -0.76 -20.73 -4.34
N ASP A 309 -2.02 -21.11 -4.49
CA ASP A 309 -2.70 -21.09 -5.78
C ASP A 309 -2.97 -19.66 -6.22
N MET A 310 -2.76 -19.41 -7.51
CA MET A 310 -2.93 -18.10 -8.14
C MET A 310 -4.28 -18.01 -8.87
N ALA A 311 -5.05 -16.99 -8.57
CA ALA A 311 -6.24 -16.58 -9.32
C ALA A 311 -5.92 -15.29 -10.09
N GLY A 312 -5.45 -15.43 -11.33
CA GLY A 312 -4.80 -14.32 -12.06
C GLY A 312 -3.49 -13.92 -11.34
N ALA A 313 -3.27 -12.62 -11.14
CA ALA A 313 -2.12 -12.12 -10.39
C ALA A 313 -2.30 -12.11 -8.85
N LYS A 314 -3.34 -12.77 -8.31
CA LYS A 314 -3.66 -12.78 -6.88
C LYS A 314 -3.54 -14.17 -6.29
N ALA A 315 -2.64 -14.35 -5.32
CA ALA A 315 -2.58 -15.57 -4.52
C ALA A 315 -3.80 -15.70 -3.60
N GLN A 316 -4.36 -16.90 -3.51
CA GLN A 316 -5.44 -17.23 -2.58
C GLN A 316 -4.86 -17.95 -1.36
N LEU A 317 -5.18 -17.45 -0.16
CA LEU A 317 -4.80 -18.08 1.11
C LEU A 317 -6.05 -18.54 1.84
N GLU A 318 -6.15 -19.85 2.07
CA GLU A 318 -7.20 -20.46 2.88
C GLU A 318 -6.56 -21.41 3.91
N GLN A 319 -6.84 -21.18 5.19
CA GLN A 319 -6.30 -22.00 6.28
C GLN A 319 -7.30 -22.11 7.43
N ALA A 320 -7.37 -23.28 8.06
CA ALA A 320 -8.24 -23.48 9.21
C ALA A 320 -7.68 -22.76 10.45
N ALA A 321 -8.53 -21.97 11.11
CA ALA A 321 -8.19 -21.29 12.35
C ALA A 321 -8.23 -22.29 13.52
N THR A 322 -7.07 -22.73 14.02
CA THR A 322 -7.00 -23.78 15.06
C THR A 322 -6.87 -23.24 16.48
N HIS A 323 -6.27 -22.06 16.67
CA HIS A 323 -6.04 -21.46 17.98
C HIS A 323 -6.59 -20.04 18.02
N ALA A 324 -7.23 -19.72 19.14
CA ALA A 324 -7.70 -18.38 19.40
C ALA A 324 -6.54 -17.41 19.68
N GLY A 325 -6.74 -16.14 19.34
CA GLY A 325 -5.74 -15.09 19.46
C GLY A 325 -5.17 -14.67 18.11
N LEU A 326 -4.07 -13.92 18.17
CA LEU A 326 -3.44 -13.32 17.01
C LEU A 326 -2.52 -14.34 16.32
N ASN A 327 -2.82 -14.60 15.05
CA ASN A 327 -2.08 -15.51 14.19
C ASN A 327 -1.36 -14.68 13.12
N THR A 328 -0.09 -15.02 12.85
CA THR A 328 0.74 -14.33 11.86
C THR A 328 1.05 -15.26 10.70
N VAL A 329 0.88 -14.77 9.48
CA VAL A 329 1.29 -15.44 8.24
C VAL A 329 2.44 -14.66 7.64
N ARG A 330 3.54 -15.36 7.37
CA ARG A 330 4.74 -14.81 6.73
C ARG A 330 5.00 -15.56 5.43
N GLY A 331 5.50 -14.86 4.43
CA GLY A 331 5.82 -15.46 3.15
C GLY A 331 6.69 -14.60 2.26
N ILE A 332 6.94 -15.11 1.06
CA ILE A 332 7.67 -14.43 0.00
C ILE A 332 6.85 -14.44 -1.30
N ILE A 333 7.00 -13.36 -2.07
CA ILE A 333 6.49 -13.22 -3.44
C ILE A 333 7.73 -13.15 -4.34
N LYS A 334 7.81 -14.06 -5.31
CA LYS A 334 8.82 -14.06 -6.37
C LYS A 334 8.17 -13.59 -7.66
N PHE A 335 8.75 -12.61 -8.32
CA PHE A 335 8.24 -12.10 -9.59
C PHE A 335 9.38 -11.82 -10.54
N HIS A 336 9.15 -12.04 -11.84
CA HIS A 336 10.13 -11.83 -12.88
C HIS A 336 9.72 -10.63 -13.74
N PRO A 337 10.33 -9.44 -13.56
CA PRO A 337 10.04 -8.27 -14.38
C PRO A 337 10.36 -8.53 -15.85
N VAL A 338 9.56 -7.99 -16.77
CA VAL A 338 9.85 -8.11 -18.22
C VAL A 338 11.19 -7.43 -18.54
N GLY A 339 12.21 -8.22 -18.88
CA GLY A 339 13.55 -7.74 -19.20
C GLY A 339 14.45 -7.49 -17.99
N GLY A 340 14.08 -7.98 -16.79
CA GLY A 340 14.89 -7.90 -15.57
C GLY A 340 15.15 -9.28 -14.97
N GLU A 341 15.92 -9.32 -13.88
CA GLU A 341 16.18 -10.52 -13.09
C GLU A 341 15.02 -10.81 -12.12
N GLU A 342 14.88 -12.06 -11.67
CA GLU A 342 13.90 -12.43 -10.64
C GLU A 342 14.09 -11.60 -9.35
N GLU A 343 13.01 -10.98 -8.89
CA GLU A 343 12.97 -10.25 -7.62
C GLU A 343 12.08 -10.95 -6.59
N THR A 344 12.57 -11.02 -5.35
CA THR A 344 11.83 -11.55 -4.21
C THR A 344 11.47 -10.44 -3.22
N ARG A 345 10.24 -10.49 -2.70
CA ARG A 345 9.71 -9.58 -1.67
C ARG A 345 9.08 -10.38 -0.52
N ILE A 346 9.40 -9.99 0.71
CA ILE A 346 8.85 -10.60 1.93
C ILE A 346 7.56 -9.89 2.30
N PHE A 347 6.56 -10.64 2.77
CA PHE A 347 5.36 -10.08 3.36
C PHE A 347 5.02 -10.74 4.70
N GLU A 348 4.33 -9.99 5.54
CA GLU A 348 3.77 -10.43 6.81
C GLU A 348 2.36 -9.86 6.94
N THR A 349 1.42 -10.71 7.33
CA THR A 349 0.05 -10.32 7.63
C THR A 349 -0.43 -11.03 8.90
N THR A 350 -1.31 -10.40 9.65
CA THR A 350 -1.84 -10.93 10.91
C THR A 350 -3.36 -11.01 10.83
N TYR A 351 -3.93 -12.01 11.48
CA TYR A 351 -5.38 -12.16 11.63
C TYR A 351 -5.69 -12.68 13.05
N GLU A 352 -6.81 -12.22 13.62
CA GLU A 352 -7.24 -12.61 14.96
C GLU A 352 -8.37 -13.63 14.88
N VAL A 353 -8.27 -14.68 15.70
CA VAL A 353 -9.28 -15.73 15.82
C VAL A 353 -9.96 -15.59 17.17
N ALA A 354 -11.23 -15.22 17.17
CA ALA A 354 -12.05 -15.16 18.37
C ALA A 354 -12.60 -16.55 18.73
N GLN A 355 -12.62 -16.89 20.03
CA GLN A 355 -13.37 -18.06 20.49
C GLN A 355 -14.88 -17.76 20.42
N PRO A 356 -15.70 -18.66 19.86
CA PRO A 356 -17.14 -18.51 19.94
C PRO A 356 -17.58 -18.61 21.41
N ASN A 357 -18.33 -17.61 21.89
CA ASN A 357 -18.99 -17.67 23.19
C ASN A 357 -20.50 -17.83 23.01
N LEU A 358 -21.12 -18.68 23.84
CA LEU A 358 -22.57 -18.81 23.92
C LEU A 358 -22.99 -18.49 25.34
N VAL A 359 -23.85 -17.47 25.49
CA VAL A 359 -24.44 -17.11 26.78
C VAL A 359 -25.89 -17.55 26.79
N VAL A 360 -26.20 -18.60 27.55
CA VAL A 360 -27.57 -19.05 27.78
C VAL A 360 -28.01 -18.63 29.18
N SER A 361 -28.87 -17.62 29.25
CA SER A 361 -29.37 -17.08 30.52
C SER A 361 -30.88 -17.31 30.65
N PRO A 362 -31.35 -18.12 31.62
CA PRO A 362 -32.78 -18.36 31.82
C PRO A 362 -33.51 -17.09 32.28
N THR A 363 -34.39 -16.55 31.44
CA THR A 363 -35.07 -15.26 31.65
C THR A 363 -35.97 -15.23 32.89
N LYS A 364 -36.55 -16.37 33.28
CA LYS A 364 -37.40 -16.46 34.48
C LYS A 364 -36.61 -16.68 35.79
N MET A 365 -35.30 -16.90 35.72
CA MET A 365 -34.44 -17.11 36.91
C MET A 365 -33.68 -15.86 37.34
N ASN A 366 -33.95 -14.68 36.75
CA ASN A 366 -33.39 -13.40 37.20
C ASN A 366 -34.01 -12.93 38.53
N VAL A 367 -33.83 -13.73 39.59
CA VAL A 367 -34.40 -13.50 40.92
C VAL A 367 -33.29 -13.53 41.96
N PHE A 368 -33.28 -12.54 42.85
CA PHE A 368 -32.50 -12.57 44.08
C PHE A 368 -33.42 -12.79 45.28
N TYR A 369 -33.00 -13.66 46.19
CA TYR A 369 -33.71 -13.94 47.43
C TYR A 369 -33.14 -13.11 48.58
N ARG A 370 -34.02 -12.51 49.38
CA ARG A 370 -33.64 -11.80 50.62
C ARG A 370 -33.26 -12.81 51.72
N GLY A 371 -32.28 -12.44 52.54
CA GLY A 371 -31.84 -13.23 53.69
C GLY A 371 -30.88 -14.37 53.36
N VAL A 372 -30.45 -14.49 52.10
CA VAL A 372 -29.44 -15.44 51.65
C VAL A 372 -28.40 -14.76 50.78
N ASP A 373 -27.22 -15.36 50.72
CA ASP A 373 -26.14 -14.95 49.83
C ASP A 373 -26.43 -15.49 48.42
N ASN A 374 -26.69 -14.61 47.45
CA ASN A 374 -27.00 -15.00 46.08
C ASN A 374 -25.71 -14.99 45.23
N PRO A 375 -25.12 -16.15 44.89
CA PRO A 375 -23.91 -16.18 44.07
C PRO A 375 -24.21 -15.78 42.63
N VAL A 376 -23.37 -14.93 42.04
CA VAL A 376 -23.45 -14.49 40.65
C VAL A 376 -22.07 -14.40 40.02
N SER A 377 -21.98 -14.74 38.74
CA SER A 377 -20.81 -14.46 37.90
C SER A 377 -21.13 -13.27 37.01
N ILE A 378 -20.24 -12.28 36.98
CA ILE A 378 -20.39 -11.04 36.21
C ILE A 378 -19.20 -10.94 35.28
N SER A 379 -19.45 -11.07 33.98
CA SER A 379 -18.43 -10.95 32.93
C SER A 379 -18.92 -9.96 31.86
N VAL A 380 -17.97 -9.26 31.24
CA VAL A 380 -18.22 -8.38 30.10
C VAL A 380 -17.34 -8.84 28.95
N SER A 381 -17.96 -9.16 27.81
CA SER A 381 -17.22 -9.67 26.65
C SER A 381 -16.17 -8.65 26.20
N GLY A 382 -14.93 -9.12 26.02
CA GLY A 382 -13.80 -8.28 25.62
C GLY A 382 -13.05 -7.58 26.77
N TYR A 383 -13.43 -7.80 28.03
CA TYR A 383 -12.75 -7.23 29.20
C TYR A 383 -12.34 -8.32 30.20
N SER A 384 -11.18 -8.13 30.84
CA SER A 384 -10.72 -9.03 31.90
C SER A 384 -11.39 -8.70 33.24
N ASP A 385 -11.50 -9.67 34.16
CA ASP A 385 -12.13 -9.52 35.48
C ASP A 385 -11.58 -8.37 36.34
N LYS A 386 -10.33 -7.97 36.11
CA LYS A 386 -9.67 -6.84 36.80
C LYS A 386 -10.17 -5.47 36.31
N ASP A 387 -10.65 -5.40 35.06
CA ASP A 387 -11.07 -4.17 34.40
C ASP A 387 -12.58 -3.92 34.55
N ILE A 388 -13.29 -4.88 35.16
CA ILE A 388 -14.72 -4.87 35.42
C ILE A 388 -14.97 -4.44 36.87
N GLN A 389 -15.73 -3.35 37.03
CA GLN A 389 -16.18 -2.88 38.34
C GLN A 389 -17.72 -2.98 38.41
N PRO A 390 -18.26 -4.07 39.00
CA PRO A 390 -19.70 -4.23 39.14
C PRO A 390 -20.30 -3.25 40.15
N SER A 391 -21.56 -2.90 39.92
CA SER A 391 -22.34 -2.02 40.78
C SER A 391 -23.80 -2.49 40.82
N MET A 392 -24.52 -2.12 41.87
CA MET A 392 -25.89 -2.53 42.09
C MET A 392 -26.74 -1.37 42.63
N SER A 393 -27.99 -1.28 42.19
CA SER A 393 -28.90 -0.19 42.59
C SER A 393 -29.53 -0.39 43.99
N ASN A 394 -29.74 -1.64 44.43
CA ASN A 394 -30.49 -1.95 45.65
C ASN A 394 -29.88 -3.17 46.37
N GLY A 395 -29.09 -2.93 47.41
CA GLY A 395 -28.44 -3.95 48.21
C GLY A 395 -26.92 -3.77 48.28
N SER A 396 -26.20 -4.87 48.48
CA SER A 396 -24.75 -4.89 48.45
C SER A 396 -24.22 -6.04 47.59
N LEU A 397 -23.01 -5.84 47.08
CA LEU A 397 -22.32 -6.74 46.17
C LEU A 397 -20.89 -6.92 46.67
N ALA A 398 -20.49 -8.17 46.93
CA ALA A 398 -19.21 -8.49 47.55
C ALA A 398 -18.44 -9.51 46.69
N LYS A 399 -17.13 -9.30 46.54
CA LYS A 399 -16.26 -10.22 45.80
C LYS A 399 -15.92 -11.43 46.67
N THR A 400 -15.99 -12.62 46.10
CA THR A 400 -15.62 -13.90 46.72
C THR A 400 -14.64 -14.64 45.81
N GLY A 401 -14.01 -15.72 46.29
CA GLY A 401 -13.07 -16.51 45.47
C GLY A 401 -13.69 -17.13 44.22
N GLU A 402 -15.01 -17.37 44.23
CA GLU A 402 -15.75 -18.05 43.16
C GLU A 402 -16.61 -17.08 42.31
N GLY A 403 -16.50 -15.77 42.54
CA GLY A 403 -17.27 -14.75 41.81
C GLY A 403 -17.76 -13.63 42.72
N TRP A 404 -19.03 -13.27 42.59
CA TRP A 404 -19.66 -12.20 43.37
C TRP A 404 -20.86 -12.72 44.14
N VAL A 405 -21.08 -12.17 45.33
CA VAL A 405 -22.27 -12.48 46.14
C VAL A 405 -23.12 -11.23 46.24
N VAL A 406 -24.40 -11.40 45.95
CA VAL A 406 -25.43 -10.36 45.98
C VAL A 406 -26.31 -10.54 47.22
N ARG A 407 -26.45 -9.44 47.98
CA ARG A 407 -27.38 -9.32 49.12
C ARG A 407 -28.36 -8.20 48.81
N PRO A 408 -29.57 -8.52 48.30
CA PRO A 408 -30.51 -7.50 47.85
C PRO A 408 -31.11 -6.74 49.03
N GLY A 409 -31.45 -5.46 48.81
CA GLY A 409 -32.12 -4.63 49.80
C GLY A 409 -33.64 -4.82 49.87
N LYS A 410 -34.35 -3.79 50.35
CA LYS A 410 -35.80 -3.88 50.63
C LYS A 410 -36.67 -3.77 49.38
N ASP A 411 -36.23 -3.08 48.33
CA ASP A 411 -37.06 -2.86 47.14
C ASP A 411 -37.32 -4.16 46.36
N LEU A 412 -38.36 -4.16 45.52
CA LEU A 412 -38.81 -5.32 44.74
C LEU A 412 -37.94 -5.64 43.53
N LYS A 413 -37.02 -4.74 43.17
CA LYS A 413 -36.15 -4.84 42.01
C LYS A 413 -34.74 -4.41 42.38
N ALA A 414 -33.77 -4.97 41.68
CA ALA A 414 -32.40 -4.50 41.74
C ALA A 414 -31.77 -4.57 40.36
N VAL A 415 -31.06 -3.52 39.98
CA VAL A 415 -30.32 -3.46 38.72
C VAL A 415 -28.85 -3.71 39.02
N VAL A 416 -28.26 -4.71 38.36
CA VAL A 416 -26.82 -4.97 38.40
C VAL A 416 -26.21 -4.43 37.11
N SER A 417 -25.27 -3.50 37.25
CA SER A 417 -24.51 -2.91 36.14
C SER A 417 -23.02 -3.14 36.33
N ALA A 418 -22.23 -2.88 35.30
CA ALA A 418 -20.77 -2.92 35.40
C ALA A 418 -20.16 -1.71 34.70
N THR A 419 -19.16 -1.10 35.32
CA THR A 419 -18.31 -0.11 34.67
C THR A 419 -17.03 -0.81 34.24
N VAL A 420 -16.69 -0.72 32.95
CA VAL A 420 -15.43 -1.27 32.43
C VAL A 420 -14.42 -0.15 32.22
N THR A 421 -13.15 -0.48 32.41
CA THR A 421 -12.03 0.39 32.07
C THR A 421 -11.46 -0.06 30.72
N ASN A 422 -11.44 0.84 29.75
CA ASN A 422 -10.87 0.61 28.43
C ASN A 422 -9.33 0.59 28.49
N PRO A 423 -8.65 0.00 27.49
CA PRO A 423 -7.18 0.05 27.40
C PRO A 423 -6.59 1.46 27.38
N ASP A 424 -7.37 2.46 26.96
CA ASP A 424 -7.01 3.88 26.96
C ASP A 424 -7.19 4.58 28.33
N GLY A 425 -7.65 3.85 29.35
CA GLY A 425 -7.93 4.36 30.69
C GLY A 425 -9.30 5.02 30.85
N SER A 426 -10.09 5.17 29.78
CA SER A 426 -11.45 5.71 29.84
C SER A 426 -12.42 4.70 30.47
N LYS A 427 -13.44 5.19 31.18
CA LYS A 427 -14.46 4.35 31.82
C LYS A 427 -15.77 4.38 31.04
N LYS A 428 -16.36 3.21 30.82
CA LYS A 428 -17.66 3.06 30.16
C LYS A 428 -18.61 2.22 31.01
N THR A 429 -19.79 2.75 31.31
CA THR A 429 -20.83 2.02 32.03
C THR A 429 -21.62 1.14 31.06
N MET A 430 -21.70 -0.15 31.36
CA MET A 430 -22.54 -1.11 30.64
C MET A 430 -24.00 -0.96 31.07
N GLN A 431 -24.91 -1.33 30.15
CA GLN A 431 -26.32 -1.40 30.47
C GLN A 431 -26.56 -2.39 31.61
N GLY A 432 -27.32 -1.97 32.62
CA GLY A 432 -27.66 -2.82 33.76
C GLY A 432 -28.71 -3.87 33.41
N MET A 433 -28.64 -5.01 34.07
CA MET A 433 -29.65 -6.06 34.01
C MET A 433 -30.58 -5.97 35.24
N GLU A 434 -31.89 -5.98 35.02
CA GLU A 434 -32.89 -5.95 36.09
C GLU A 434 -33.14 -7.36 36.65
N PHE A 435 -33.03 -7.48 37.98
CA PHE A 435 -33.36 -8.67 38.76
C PHE A 435 -34.54 -8.39 39.68
N ARG A 436 -35.41 -9.38 39.83
CA ARG A 436 -36.55 -9.34 40.75
C ARG A 436 -36.10 -9.74 42.14
N VAL A 437 -36.45 -8.98 43.16
CA VAL A 437 -36.10 -9.31 44.54
C VAL A 437 -37.30 -9.94 45.24
N LYS A 438 -37.18 -11.22 45.58
CA LYS A 438 -38.22 -11.99 46.28
C LYS A 438 -37.78 -12.35 47.69
N ASN A 439 -38.75 -12.59 48.54
CA ASN A 439 -38.47 -13.29 49.79
C ASN A 439 -38.30 -14.78 49.48
N VAL A 440 -37.43 -15.42 50.24
CA VAL A 440 -37.36 -16.88 50.32
C VAL A 440 -38.78 -17.44 50.54
N PRO A 441 -39.21 -18.53 49.87
CA PRO A 441 -40.52 -19.14 50.07
C PRO A 441 -40.83 -19.50 51.54
N ASN A 442 -42.09 -19.79 51.85
CA ASN A 442 -42.42 -20.29 53.18
C ASN A 442 -42.04 -21.78 53.29
N PRO A 443 -41.43 -22.22 54.40
CA PRO A 443 -41.20 -23.64 54.62
C PRO A 443 -42.53 -24.37 54.85
N VAL A 444 -42.53 -25.67 54.58
CA VAL A 444 -43.67 -26.56 54.84
C VAL A 444 -43.52 -27.16 56.25
N PRO A 445 -44.57 -27.12 57.09
CA PRO A 445 -44.53 -27.78 58.39
C PRO A 445 -44.70 -29.29 58.25
N TYR A 446 -43.97 -30.04 59.06
CA TYR A 446 -44.06 -31.50 59.17
C TYR A 446 -44.25 -31.91 60.63
N PHE A 447 -45.06 -32.96 60.82
CA PHE A 447 -45.28 -33.59 62.12
C PHE A 447 -45.33 -35.12 61.95
N GLY A 448 -44.51 -35.86 62.70
CA GLY A 448 -44.45 -37.33 62.57
C GLY A 448 -44.08 -37.82 61.16
N GLY A 449 -43.37 -37.00 60.37
CA GLY A 449 -43.05 -37.29 58.97
C GLY A 449 -44.15 -36.94 57.96
N LYS A 450 -45.28 -36.38 58.42
CA LYS A 450 -46.44 -36.00 57.61
C LYS A 450 -46.52 -34.49 57.39
N SER A 451 -46.95 -34.07 56.21
CA SER A 451 -47.03 -32.65 55.81
C SER A 451 -48.49 -32.22 55.57
N THR A 452 -48.68 -31.01 55.04
CA THR A 452 -50.00 -30.47 54.66
C THR A 452 -50.69 -31.29 53.56
N SER A 453 -49.97 -32.13 52.81
CA SER A 453 -50.56 -33.01 51.78
C SER A 453 -51.07 -34.34 52.33
N ASP A 454 -50.75 -34.69 53.57
CA ASP A 454 -51.21 -35.93 54.20
C ASP A 454 -52.50 -35.71 55.00
N GLU A 455 -53.56 -36.46 54.71
CA GLU A 455 -54.84 -36.37 55.45
C GLU A 455 -54.94 -37.35 56.62
N THR A 456 -54.04 -38.36 56.66
CA THR A 456 -54.08 -39.44 57.64
C THR A 456 -52.72 -39.68 58.27
N ILE A 457 -52.70 -40.06 59.55
CA ILE A 457 -51.48 -40.42 60.28
C ILE A 457 -51.71 -41.71 61.06
N LYS A 458 -50.75 -42.65 60.99
CA LYS A 458 -50.83 -43.87 61.79
C LYS A 458 -50.67 -43.53 63.26
N LYS A 459 -51.41 -44.21 64.15
CA LYS A 459 -51.28 -43.99 65.61
C LYS A 459 -49.82 -44.11 66.12
N ALA A 460 -49.03 -45.01 65.54
CA ALA A 460 -47.61 -45.18 65.88
C ALA A 460 -46.76 -43.94 65.51
N GLU A 461 -46.96 -43.39 64.31
CA GLU A 461 -46.25 -42.20 63.82
C GLU A 461 -46.65 -40.94 64.62
N LEU A 462 -47.94 -40.84 64.97
CA LEU A 462 -48.46 -39.77 65.84
C LEU A 462 -47.82 -39.81 67.23
N THR A 463 -47.70 -41.00 67.84
CA THR A 463 -47.11 -41.17 69.18
C THR A 463 -45.58 -40.98 69.16
N ALA A 464 -44.92 -41.34 68.07
CA ALA A 464 -43.47 -41.20 67.92
C ALA A 464 -43.02 -39.76 67.60
N ALA A 465 -43.93 -38.91 67.12
CA ALA A 465 -43.63 -37.52 66.82
C ALA A 465 -43.19 -36.76 68.08
N GLN A 466 -42.01 -36.11 68.04
CA GLN A 466 -41.50 -35.33 69.16
C GLN A 466 -41.94 -33.85 69.11
N GLY A 467 -42.37 -33.39 67.93
CA GLY A 467 -42.58 -31.98 67.66
C GLY A 467 -42.86 -31.67 66.20
N VAL A 468 -43.01 -30.38 65.90
CA VAL A 468 -43.17 -29.84 64.55
C VAL A 468 -41.81 -29.40 64.03
N ILE A 469 -41.51 -29.73 62.77
CA ILE A 469 -40.32 -29.26 62.05
C ILE A 469 -40.74 -28.47 60.81
N ALA A 470 -40.04 -27.38 60.50
CA ALA A 470 -40.28 -26.60 59.29
C ALA A 470 -39.17 -26.92 58.28
N LYS A 471 -39.55 -27.42 57.09
CA LYS A 471 -38.61 -27.81 56.03
C LYS A 471 -38.92 -27.09 54.73
N MET A 472 -37.87 -26.66 54.04
CA MET A 472 -37.96 -26.26 52.65
C MET A 472 -38.07 -27.51 51.78
N VAL A 473 -39.03 -27.50 50.84
CA VAL A 473 -39.19 -28.51 49.81
C VAL A 473 -38.91 -27.81 48.48
N ASP A 474 -38.08 -28.42 47.63
CA ASP A 474 -37.73 -27.90 46.30
C ASP A 474 -37.16 -26.47 46.30
N PHE A 475 -36.22 -26.17 47.21
CA PHE A 475 -35.51 -24.89 47.25
C PHE A 475 -34.00 -25.08 47.19
N GLU A 476 -33.33 -24.30 46.36
CA GLU A 476 -31.92 -24.47 46.01
C GLU A 476 -30.94 -23.99 47.11
N PHE A 477 -31.42 -23.24 48.10
CA PHE A 477 -30.62 -22.78 49.23
C PHE A 477 -30.90 -23.62 50.47
N ASP A 478 -29.85 -24.08 51.15
CA ASP A 478 -29.96 -24.77 52.43
C ASP A 478 -30.27 -23.77 53.55
N LEU A 479 -31.52 -23.78 54.02
CA LEU A 479 -32.00 -22.87 55.07
C LEU A 479 -32.68 -23.62 56.20
N LYS A 480 -32.34 -23.19 57.42
CA LYS A 480 -32.94 -23.71 58.65
C LYS A 480 -34.03 -22.75 59.15
N PHE A 481 -35.20 -23.31 59.42
CA PHE A 481 -36.33 -22.58 60.00
C PHE A 481 -36.66 -23.16 61.37
N ASP A 482 -36.63 -22.31 62.39
CA ASP A 482 -36.90 -22.72 63.77
C ASP A 482 -38.37 -22.50 64.10
N VAL A 483 -39.08 -23.56 64.52
CA VAL A 483 -40.48 -23.45 64.96
C VAL A 483 -40.53 -22.73 66.31
N VAL A 484 -41.27 -21.63 66.35
CA VAL A 484 -41.40 -20.71 67.50
C VAL A 484 -42.57 -21.08 68.39
N GLU A 485 -43.72 -21.41 67.80
CA GLU A 485 -44.92 -21.82 68.52
C GLU A 485 -45.87 -22.60 67.61
N PHE A 486 -46.67 -23.47 68.23
CA PHE A 486 -47.82 -24.10 67.60
C PHE A 486 -48.85 -24.49 68.66
N LYS A 487 -50.08 -24.71 68.22
CA LYS A 487 -51.15 -25.26 69.05
C LYS A 487 -51.61 -26.61 68.52
N MET A 488 -52.09 -27.47 69.42
CA MET A 488 -52.65 -28.77 69.07
C MET A 488 -54.09 -28.84 69.59
N THR A 489 -55.01 -29.16 68.69
CA THR A 489 -56.44 -29.24 68.93
C THR A 489 -56.92 -30.66 68.64
N MET A 490 -57.58 -31.30 69.61
CA MET A 490 -58.18 -32.61 69.45
C MET A 490 -59.57 -32.65 70.08
N ILE A 491 -60.49 -33.41 69.49
CA ILE A 491 -61.82 -33.64 70.08
C ILE A 491 -61.74 -34.90 70.94
N VAL A 492 -61.84 -34.73 72.25
CA VAL A 492 -61.86 -35.82 73.24
C VAL A 492 -63.21 -35.82 73.93
N SER A 493 -63.95 -36.92 73.82
CA SER A 493 -65.28 -37.08 74.44
C SER A 493 -66.30 -35.98 74.09
N GLY A 494 -66.24 -35.43 72.87
CA GLY A 494 -67.18 -34.41 72.38
C GLY A 494 -66.75 -32.96 72.60
N THR A 495 -65.70 -32.70 73.38
CA THR A 495 -65.18 -31.34 73.64
C THR A 495 -63.86 -31.12 72.92
N PRO A 496 -63.67 -29.99 72.19
CA PRO A 496 -62.37 -29.62 71.64
C PRO A 496 -61.44 -29.17 72.78
N ILE A 497 -60.31 -29.85 72.93
CA ILE A 497 -59.24 -29.47 73.85
C ILE A 497 -58.12 -28.86 73.03
N GLU A 498 -57.74 -27.62 73.35
CA GLU A 498 -56.61 -26.92 72.74
C GLU A 498 -55.45 -26.80 73.74
N LYS A 499 -54.24 -27.08 73.28
CA LYS A 499 -53.00 -26.83 74.02
C LYS A 499 -52.03 -26.05 73.15
N ILE A 500 -51.32 -25.09 73.73
CA ILE A 500 -50.32 -24.28 73.04
C ILE A 500 -48.94 -24.64 73.61
N THR A 501 -47.94 -24.74 72.74
CA THR A 501 -46.54 -24.91 73.15
C THR A 501 -45.67 -23.85 72.48
N LYS A 502 -44.61 -23.44 73.19
CA LYS A 502 -43.57 -22.57 72.68
C LYS A 502 -42.34 -23.42 72.36
N GLY A 503 -41.80 -23.25 71.17
CA GLY A 503 -40.73 -24.07 70.61
C GLY A 503 -41.23 -25.24 69.75
N PRO A 504 -40.30 -26.02 69.18
CA PRO A 504 -40.62 -27.08 68.23
C PRO A 504 -41.19 -28.34 68.89
N ALA A 505 -40.96 -28.55 70.19
CA ALA A 505 -41.30 -29.79 70.89
C ALA A 505 -42.73 -29.80 71.46
N LEU A 506 -43.34 -30.99 71.52
CA LEU A 506 -44.62 -31.22 72.19
C LEU A 506 -44.52 -31.01 73.70
N SER A 507 -45.53 -30.37 74.30
CA SER A 507 -45.68 -30.30 75.76
C SER A 507 -46.14 -31.65 76.35
N SER A 508 -46.00 -31.82 77.67
CA SER A 508 -46.48 -33.01 78.40
C SER A 508 -47.96 -33.27 78.12
N ASP A 509 -48.80 -32.24 78.22
CA ASP A 509 -50.24 -32.31 78.00
C ASP A 509 -50.59 -32.79 76.59
N MET A 510 -49.83 -32.33 75.58
CA MET A 510 -50.04 -32.75 74.19
C MET A 510 -49.69 -34.23 74.01
N LYS A 511 -48.61 -34.73 74.62
CA LYS A 511 -48.25 -36.15 74.57
C LYS A 511 -49.33 -37.03 75.19
N GLU A 512 -49.92 -36.60 76.30
CA GLU A 512 -51.05 -37.32 76.91
C GLU A 512 -52.30 -37.33 76.03
N MET A 513 -52.60 -36.20 75.36
CA MET A 513 -53.71 -36.12 74.39
C MET A 513 -53.51 -37.08 73.23
N ILE A 514 -52.28 -37.14 72.68
CA ILE A 514 -51.92 -38.07 71.60
C ILE A 514 -52.04 -39.53 72.05
N ALA A 515 -51.61 -39.87 73.27
CA ALA A 515 -51.70 -41.24 73.79
C ALA A 515 -53.17 -41.73 73.88
N LYS A 516 -54.08 -40.83 74.22
CA LYS A 516 -55.54 -41.08 74.32
C LYS A 516 -56.24 -41.09 72.95
N ALA A 517 -55.55 -40.73 71.86
CA ALA A 517 -56.12 -40.72 70.52
C ALA A 517 -56.57 -42.13 70.09
N LYS A 518 -57.78 -42.25 69.55
CA LYS A 518 -58.32 -43.49 68.96
C LYS A 518 -58.32 -43.39 67.43
N PRO A 519 -58.17 -44.52 66.72
CA PRO A 519 -58.40 -44.55 65.27
C PRO A 519 -59.76 -43.93 64.92
N GLY A 520 -59.78 -43.09 63.89
CA GLY A 520 -60.93 -42.31 63.43
C GLY A 520 -61.00 -40.87 63.97
N GLN A 521 -60.28 -40.53 65.05
CA GLN A 521 -60.25 -39.17 65.58
C GLN A 521 -59.41 -38.22 64.71
N LYS A 522 -59.73 -36.93 64.73
CA LYS A 522 -58.95 -35.89 64.05
C LYS A 522 -58.05 -35.15 65.04
N VAL A 523 -56.81 -34.93 64.62
CA VAL A 523 -55.80 -34.12 65.30
C VAL A 523 -55.46 -32.94 64.42
N TYR A 524 -55.57 -31.73 64.96
CA TYR A 524 -55.18 -30.51 64.27
C TYR A 524 -53.96 -29.92 64.96
N ILE A 525 -52.96 -29.54 64.18
CA ILE A 525 -51.79 -28.80 64.64
C ILE A 525 -51.87 -27.46 63.94
N GLU A 526 -52.21 -26.41 64.66
CA GLU A 526 -52.61 -25.14 64.11
C GLU A 526 -51.72 -24.01 64.62
N GLY A 527 -51.84 -22.83 63.99
CA GLY A 527 -51.10 -21.65 64.42
C GLY A 527 -49.58 -21.85 64.40
N ILE A 528 -49.07 -22.71 63.50
CA ILE A 528 -47.64 -23.02 63.42
C ILE A 528 -46.91 -21.76 62.97
N LYS A 529 -45.94 -21.29 63.76
CA LYS A 529 -45.07 -20.17 63.42
C LYS A 529 -43.63 -20.61 63.40
N ALA A 530 -42.87 -20.21 62.38
CA ALA A 530 -41.44 -20.47 62.27
C ALA A 530 -40.66 -19.19 61.98
N LYS A 531 -39.44 -19.11 62.50
CA LYS A 531 -38.50 -18.02 62.28
C LYS A 531 -37.48 -18.44 61.22
N GLY A 532 -37.33 -17.61 60.18
CA GLY A 532 -36.33 -17.81 59.13
C GLY A 532 -34.97 -17.22 59.49
N PRO A 533 -33.92 -17.52 58.70
CA PRO A 533 -32.59 -16.90 58.83
C PRO A 533 -32.61 -15.38 58.65
N ASP A 534 -33.61 -14.87 57.94
CA ASP A 534 -33.89 -13.44 57.77
C ASP A 534 -34.44 -12.75 59.04
N GLY A 535 -34.65 -13.50 60.12
CA GLY A 535 -35.17 -13.02 61.39
C GLY A 535 -36.70 -12.84 61.42
N THR A 536 -37.40 -13.06 60.31
CA THR A 536 -38.85 -12.89 60.21
C THR A 536 -39.59 -14.10 60.77
N ILE A 537 -40.68 -13.85 61.50
CA ILE A 537 -41.59 -14.90 61.98
C ILE A 537 -42.72 -15.03 60.97
N ARG A 538 -42.94 -16.25 60.49
CA ARG A 538 -43.92 -16.57 59.44
C ARG A 538 -44.91 -17.60 59.95
N SER A 539 -46.18 -17.44 59.61
CA SER A 539 -47.20 -18.45 59.87
C SER A 539 -47.18 -19.50 58.76
N LEU A 540 -47.08 -20.77 59.15
CA LEU A 540 -46.99 -21.91 58.25
C LEU A 540 -48.34 -22.64 58.07
N GLY A 541 -49.43 -22.06 58.58
CA GLY A 541 -50.78 -22.63 58.51
C GLY A 541 -51.03 -23.72 59.56
N SER A 542 -51.76 -24.76 59.16
CA SER A 542 -52.16 -25.88 60.00
C SER A 542 -51.99 -27.23 59.32
N LEU A 543 -51.81 -28.28 60.12
CA LEU A 543 -51.82 -29.68 59.73
C LEU A 543 -53.08 -30.33 60.32
N ALA A 544 -53.79 -31.12 59.53
CA ALA A 544 -55.01 -31.78 59.95
C ALA A 544 -54.94 -33.26 59.57
N PHE A 545 -54.90 -34.13 60.57
CA PHE A 545 -54.75 -35.57 60.35
C PHE A 545 -55.91 -36.34 60.96
N LYS A 546 -56.43 -37.32 60.23
CA LYS A 546 -57.27 -38.40 60.78
C LYS A 546 -56.36 -39.55 61.24
N VAL A 547 -56.50 -39.96 62.48
CA VAL A 547 -55.74 -41.09 63.03
C VAL A 547 -56.27 -42.38 62.40
N VAL A 548 -55.37 -43.19 61.83
CA VAL A 548 -55.68 -44.51 61.24
C VAL A 548 -54.95 -45.63 61.94
#